data_AF-I2K4N4-F1
#
_entry.id   AF-I2K4N4-F1
#
_cell.length_a   1.000
_cell.length_b   1.000
_cell.length_c   1.000
_cell.angle_alpha   90.00
_cell.angle_beta   90.00
_cell.angle_gamma   90.00
#
_symmetry.space_group_name_H-M   'P 1'
#
loop_
_entity.id
_entity.type
_entity.pdbx_description
1 polymer ?
#
loop_
_entity_poly.entity_id
_entity_poly.type
_entity_poly.pdbx_seq_one_letter_code
_entity_poly.pdbx_strand_id
1 'polypeptide(L)'
;MKSIIALCLFLWTAQAYEYDLTPVKVSEPDEKVLFAGDLVFNGRVTSIRDGSIIGSIKALAKIEVRHPKVIIGGHGYKTDANSTQALKSYLLEMKEAVLDALDNDVSIEQVTKKVTMPKYKDMKLYDVLHSRNVFEAYRELEMYDEDEE
;
A
#
# COMPACT_ATOMS: atom_id res chain seq x y z
N MET A 1 27.28 -15.11 -16.38
CA MET A 1 26.55 -13.82 -16.43
C MET A 1 25.51 -13.92 -17.52
N LYS A 2 24.22 -13.96 -17.18
CA LYS A 2 23.14 -13.80 -18.16
C LYS A 2 22.30 -12.63 -17.69
N SER A 3 22.35 -11.57 -18.48
CA SER A 3 21.66 -10.31 -18.25
C SER A 3 20.15 -10.52 -18.38
N ILE A 4 19.41 -10.11 -17.35
CA ILE A 4 17.95 -10.03 -17.39
C ILE A 4 17.60 -8.58 -17.74
N ILE A 5 17.03 -8.38 -18.93
CA ILE A 5 16.42 -7.11 -19.33
C ILE A 5 14.93 -7.23 -19.00
N ALA A 6 14.50 -6.58 -17.92
CA ALA A 6 13.08 -6.34 -17.64
C ALA A 6 12.70 -4.99 -18.26
N LEU A 7 11.84 -5.03 -19.27
CA LEU A 7 11.31 -3.83 -19.92
C LEU A 7 10.19 -3.25 -19.05
N CYS A 8 10.50 -2.24 -18.23
CA CYS A 8 9.51 -1.42 -17.53
C CYS A 8 8.85 -0.48 -18.53
N LEU A 9 7.59 -0.74 -18.88
CA LEU A 9 6.73 0.26 -19.50
C LEU A 9 5.99 1.01 -18.39
N PHE A 10 6.43 2.24 -18.13
CA PHE A 10 5.69 3.24 -17.38
C PHE A 10 4.46 3.66 -18.19
N LEU A 11 3.26 3.52 -17.62
CA LEU A 11 2.14 4.37 -17.99
C LEU A 11 1.50 4.94 -16.72
N TRP A 12 1.71 6.25 -16.60
CA TRP A 12 1.10 7.16 -15.66
C TRP A 12 -0.33 7.45 -16.13
N THR A 13 -1.33 6.80 -15.54
CA THR A 13 -2.71 7.32 -15.47
C THR A 13 -3.45 6.62 -14.34
N ALA A 14 -3.81 7.39 -13.31
CA ALA A 14 -4.85 7.02 -12.36
C ALA A 14 -6.20 7.13 -13.07
N GLN A 15 -6.92 6.02 -13.21
CA GLN A 15 -8.37 5.97 -13.34
C GLN A 15 -8.79 4.52 -13.07
N ALA A 16 -9.77 4.33 -12.19
CA ALA A 16 -10.31 3.04 -11.78
C ALA A 16 -10.67 2.14 -12.97
N TYR A 17 -9.97 1.02 -13.16
CA TYR A 17 -10.48 -0.21 -13.78
C TYR A 17 -9.59 -1.37 -13.31
N GLU A 18 -10.25 -2.43 -12.84
CA GLU A 18 -9.76 -3.79 -12.64
C GLU A 18 -8.23 -3.99 -12.73
N TYR A 19 -7.55 -4.13 -11.59
CA TYR A 19 -6.14 -4.53 -11.56
C TYR A 19 -5.99 -5.93 -12.19
N ASP A 20 -5.74 -6.00 -13.49
CA ASP A 20 -5.24 -7.20 -14.15
C ASP A 20 -3.79 -7.40 -13.70
N LEU A 21 -3.65 -8.12 -12.58
CA LEU A 21 -2.37 -8.65 -12.13
C LEU A 21 -1.99 -9.82 -13.05
N THR A 22 -1.69 -9.55 -14.31
CA THR A 22 -1.17 -10.56 -15.24
C THR A 22 0.26 -10.89 -14.81
N PRO A 23 0.54 -12.11 -14.28
CA PRO A 23 1.90 -12.48 -13.93
C PRO A 23 2.72 -12.58 -15.22
N VAL A 24 3.76 -11.73 -15.33
CA VAL A 24 4.77 -11.88 -16.38
C VAL A 24 5.50 -13.19 -16.12
N LYS A 25 5.29 -14.18 -16.98
CA LYS A 25 5.94 -15.49 -16.90
C LYS A 25 7.41 -15.35 -17.31
N VAL A 26 8.27 -15.04 -16.35
CA VAL A 26 9.73 -15.16 -16.51
C VAL A 26 10.07 -16.65 -16.45
N SER A 27 10.89 -17.13 -17.38
CA SER A 27 11.13 -18.55 -17.64
C SER A 27 11.93 -19.25 -16.53
N GLU A 28 11.27 -19.59 -15.42
CA GLU A 28 11.51 -20.79 -14.62
C GLU A 28 10.15 -21.30 -14.07
N PRO A 29 9.80 -22.59 -14.23
CA PRO A 29 8.44 -23.08 -13.96
C PRO A 29 8.03 -23.17 -12.47
N ASP A 30 8.93 -22.95 -11.51
CA ASP A 30 8.69 -23.24 -10.07
C ASP A 30 8.69 -22.03 -9.12
N GLU A 31 9.04 -20.84 -9.61
CA GLU A 31 9.03 -19.63 -8.81
C GLU A 31 7.79 -18.81 -9.11
N LYS A 32 6.84 -18.79 -8.17
CA LYS A 32 5.70 -17.87 -8.18
C LYS A 32 6.18 -16.44 -7.90
N VAL A 33 6.84 -15.84 -8.88
CA VAL A 33 7.31 -14.45 -8.85
C VAL A 33 6.14 -13.55 -9.23
N LEU A 34 5.84 -12.55 -8.38
CA LEU A 34 4.82 -11.54 -8.61
C LEU A 34 5.47 -10.17 -8.66
N PHE A 35 5.36 -9.48 -9.79
CA PHE A 35 5.75 -8.07 -9.92
C PHE A 35 4.57 -7.21 -9.46
N ALA A 36 4.68 -6.61 -8.28
CA ALA A 36 3.62 -5.83 -7.66
C ALA A 36 3.70 -4.34 -7.99
N GLY A 37 4.86 -3.85 -8.44
CA GLY A 37 5.09 -2.42 -8.66
C GLY A 37 4.70 -1.61 -7.43
N ASP A 38 4.04 -0.48 -7.64
CA ASP A 38 3.66 0.46 -6.57
C ASP A 38 2.51 -0.04 -5.67
N LEU A 39 2.06 -1.29 -5.81
CA LEU A 39 1.15 -1.92 -4.85
C LEU A 39 1.87 -2.49 -3.61
N VAL A 40 3.20 -2.66 -3.67
CA VAL A 40 3.99 -3.18 -2.55
C VAL A 40 5.22 -2.32 -2.34
N PHE A 41 5.33 -1.79 -1.12
CA PHE A 41 6.47 -1.02 -0.66
C PHE A 41 6.95 -1.56 0.69
N ASN A 42 8.26 -1.66 0.88
CA ASN A 42 8.83 -2.03 2.18
C ASN A 42 10.06 -1.20 2.55
N GLY A 43 10.34 -1.11 3.86
CA GLY A 43 11.49 -0.38 4.41
C GLY A 43 11.34 1.14 4.49
N ARG A 44 10.16 1.69 4.17
CA ARG A 44 9.82 3.11 4.26
C ARG A 44 8.30 3.30 4.33
N VAL A 45 7.87 4.45 4.81
CA VAL A 45 6.52 4.95 4.54
C VAL A 45 6.43 5.31 3.05
N THR A 46 5.30 4.99 2.44
CA THR A 46 4.99 5.34 1.04
C THR A 46 3.83 6.34 1.01
N SER A 47 3.75 7.14 -0.05
CA SER A 47 2.69 8.14 -0.23
C SER A 47 1.41 7.47 -0.71
N ILE A 48 0.26 7.91 -0.18
CA ILE A 48 -1.07 7.52 -0.69
C ILE A 48 -1.83 8.65 -1.40
N ARG A 49 -1.18 9.79 -1.65
CA ARG A 49 -1.77 11.03 -2.21
C ARG A 49 -2.75 10.85 -3.37
N ASP A 50 -2.45 9.93 -4.29
CA ASP A 50 -3.21 9.71 -5.52
C ASP A 50 -3.83 8.29 -5.53
N GLY A 51 -3.92 7.67 -4.36
CA GLY A 51 -4.38 6.29 -4.16
C GLY A 51 -5.57 6.21 -3.21
N SER A 52 -5.92 4.98 -2.86
CA SER A 52 -7.00 4.66 -1.92
C SER A 52 -6.47 3.73 -0.84
N ILE A 53 -6.70 4.05 0.43
CA ILE A 53 -6.34 3.19 1.57
C ILE A 53 -7.11 1.86 1.50
N ILE A 54 -8.41 1.93 1.20
CA ILE A 54 -9.28 0.75 1.07
C ILE A 54 -8.85 -0.11 -0.13
N GLY A 55 -8.64 0.51 -1.29
CA GLY A 55 -8.19 -0.14 -2.51
C GLY A 55 -6.82 -0.79 -2.35
N SER A 56 -5.90 -0.12 -1.66
CA SER A 56 -4.55 -0.66 -1.37
C SER A 56 -4.63 -1.89 -0.46
N ILE A 57 -5.43 -1.85 0.62
CA ILE A 57 -5.65 -2.99 1.51
C ILE A 57 -6.25 -4.17 0.74
N LYS A 58 -7.27 -3.93 -0.10
CA LYS A 58 -7.88 -4.96 -0.97
C LYS A 58 -6.88 -5.55 -1.95
N ALA A 59 -6.04 -4.73 -2.59
CA ALA A 59 -5.02 -5.18 -3.52
C ALA A 59 -3.96 -6.06 -2.83
N LEU A 60 -3.50 -5.68 -1.64
CA LEU A 60 -2.57 -6.47 -0.84
C LEU A 60 -3.18 -7.82 -0.45
N ALA A 61 -4.45 -7.87 -0.05
CA ALA A 61 -5.15 -9.12 0.23
C ALA A 61 -5.23 -10.03 -1.01
N LYS A 62 -5.53 -9.46 -2.19
CA LYS A 62 -5.54 -10.19 -3.47
C LYS A 62 -4.15 -10.76 -3.82
N ILE A 63 -3.07 -10.06 -3.49
CA ILE A 63 -1.70 -10.56 -3.70
C ILE A 63 -1.44 -11.76 -2.78
N GLU A 64 -1.79 -11.67 -1.50
CA GLU A 64 -1.50 -12.69 -0.49
C GLU A 64 -2.20 -14.02 -0.77
N VAL A 65 -3.45 -14.01 -1.23
CA VAL A 65 -4.21 -15.24 -1.55
C VAL A 65 -3.66 -16.01 -2.76
N ARG A 66 -2.80 -15.38 -3.58
CA ARG A 66 -2.10 -16.06 -4.69
C ARG A 66 -0.91 -16.89 -4.21
N HIS A 67 -0.52 -16.72 -2.95
CA HIS A 67 0.64 -17.37 -2.32
C HIS A 67 1.92 -17.25 -3.17
N PRO A 68 2.34 -16.01 -3.56
CA PRO A 68 3.60 -15.80 -4.26
C PRO A 68 4.77 -16.18 -3.37
N LYS A 69 5.82 -16.78 -3.97
CA LYS A 69 7.08 -17.07 -3.26
C LYS A 69 7.99 -15.85 -3.25
N VAL A 70 7.94 -15.08 -4.34
CA VAL A 70 8.76 -13.89 -4.55
C VAL A 70 7.83 -12.74 -4.96
N ILE A 71 7.98 -11.59 -4.31
CA ILE A 71 7.20 -10.37 -4.61
C ILE A 71 8.18 -9.24 -4.91
N ILE A 72 8.13 -8.68 -6.10
CA ILE A 72 8.96 -7.55 -6.51
C ILE A 72 8.08 -6.30 -6.44
N GLY A 73 8.24 -5.53 -5.34
CA GLY A 73 7.57 -4.24 -5.15
C GLY A 73 8.27 -3.09 -5.89
N GLY A 74 7.64 -1.91 -5.88
CA GLY A 74 8.16 -0.70 -6.52
C GLY A 74 9.34 -0.09 -5.77
N HIS A 75 9.40 -0.28 -4.45
CA HIS A 75 10.54 0.12 -3.63
C HIS A 75 10.70 -0.79 -2.41
N GLY A 76 11.96 -1.04 -2.03
CA GLY A 76 12.31 -1.84 -0.86
C GLY A 76 13.34 -2.90 -1.20
N TYR A 77 13.76 -3.66 -0.20
CA TYR A 77 14.75 -4.73 -0.36
C TYR A 77 14.18 -6.11 -0.07
N LYS A 78 13.04 -6.20 0.62
CA LYS A 78 12.35 -7.47 0.83
C LYS A 78 11.64 -7.86 -0.46
N THR A 79 11.87 -9.10 -0.87
CA THR A 79 11.24 -9.69 -2.05
C THR A 79 10.64 -11.07 -1.78
N ASP A 80 10.54 -11.49 -0.52
CA ASP A 80 9.92 -12.75 -0.13
C ASP A 80 8.38 -12.63 -0.02
N ALA A 81 7.70 -13.73 0.30
CA ALA A 81 6.25 -13.80 0.46
C ALA A 81 5.68 -12.82 1.51
N ASN A 82 6.49 -12.30 2.43
CA ASN A 82 6.10 -11.36 3.48
C ASN A 82 6.30 -9.89 3.08
N SER A 83 6.66 -9.61 1.82
CA SER A 83 6.96 -8.24 1.37
C SER A 83 5.76 -7.28 1.47
N THR A 84 4.53 -7.80 1.53
CA THR A 84 3.29 -7.01 1.73
C THR A 84 3.09 -6.56 3.17
N GLN A 85 3.64 -7.28 4.15
CA GLN A 85 3.20 -7.19 5.55
C GLN A 85 3.39 -5.80 6.14
N ALA A 86 4.57 -5.18 5.91
CA ALA A 86 4.88 -3.89 6.49
C ALA A 86 3.91 -2.80 6.03
N LEU A 87 3.63 -2.75 4.72
CA LEU A 87 2.66 -1.81 4.16
C LEU A 87 1.24 -2.14 4.61
N LYS A 88 0.85 -3.42 4.58
CA LYS A 88 -0.48 -3.86 5.01
C LYS A 88 -0.77 -3.47 6.46
N SER A 89 0.15 -3.74 7.38
CA SER A 89 0.00 -3.35 8.79
C SER A 89 -0.11 -1.84 8.95
N TYR A 90 0.74 -1.07 8.26
CA TYR A 90 0.68 0.39 8.31
C TYR A 90 -0.66 0.95 7.81
N LEU A 91 -1.19 0.42 6.70
CA LEU A 91 -2.47 0.88 6.17
C LEU A 91 -3.65 0.45 7.05
N LEU A 92 -3.64 -0.77 7.61
CA LEU A 92 -4.70 -1.23 8.52
C LEU A 92 -4.73 -0.41 9.82
N GLU A 93 -3.59 -0.23 10.47
CA GLU A 93 -3.51 0.58 11.69
C GLU A 93 -3.88 2.05 11.44
N MET A 94 -3.57 2.57 10.24
CA MET A 94 -4.01 3.92 9.84
C MET A 94 -5.52 3.98 9.62
N LYS A 95 -6.11 3.00 8.92
CA LYS A 95 -7.55 2.92 8.71
C LYS A 95 -8.27 2.95 10.07
N GLU A 96 -7.87 2.06 10.98
CA GLU A 96 -8.46 1.95 12.31
C GLU A 96 -8.33 3.26 13.11
N ALA A 97 -7.14 3.86 13.15
CA ALA A 97 -6.91 5.08 13.91
C ALA A 97 -7.66 6.31 13.33
N VAL A 98 -7.87 6.34 12.02
CA VAL A 98 -8.65 7.41 11.37
C VAL A 98 -10.14 7.23 11.57
N LEU A 99 -10.65 5.99 11.50
CA LEU A 99 -12.05 5.69 11.84
C LEU A 99 -12.36 6.02 13.30
N ASP A 100 -11.49 5.63 14.23
CA ASP A 100 -11.63 6.03 15.64
C ASP A 100 -11.64 7.56 15.81
N ALA A 101 -10.84 8.29 15.03
CA ALA A 101 -10.86 9.75 15.06
C ALA A 101 -12.19 10.32 14.55
N LEU A 102 -12.75 9.75 13.47
CA LEU A 102 -14.07 10.13 12.93
C LEU A 102 -15.19 9.86 13.95
N ASP A 103 -15.19 8.67 14.57
CA ASP A 103 -16.17 8.28 15.60
C ASP A 103 -16.13 9.18 16.85
N ASN A 104 -14.99 9.85 17.09
CA ASN A 104 -14.79 10.79 18.19
C ASN A 104 -14.88 12.27 17.75
N ASP A 105 -15.52 12.56 16.61
CA ASP A 105 -15.73 13.91 16.06
C ASP A 105 -14.43 14.73 15.90
N VAL A 106 -13.29 14.06 15.65
CA VAL A 106 -12.00 14.74 15.43
C VAL A 106 -12.02 15.36 14.04
N SER A 107 -11.89 16.69 13.98
CA SER A 107 -11.92 17.41 12.70
C SER A 107 -10.69 17.14 11.83
N ILE A 108 -10.83 17.41 10.53
CA ILE A 108 -9.76 17.29 9.53
C ILE A 108 -8.53 18.16 9.87
N GLU A 109 -8.69 19.30 10.56
CA GLU A 109 -7.59 20.16 10.99
C GLU A 109 -6.81 19.57 12.18
N GLN A 110 -7.42 18.65 12.92
CA GLN A 110 -6.87 18.04 14.13
C GLN A 110 -6.35 16.63 13.90
N VAL A 111 -6.92 15.88 12.96
CA VAL A 111 -6.64 14.44 12.76
C VAL A 111 -5.14 14.15 12.59
N THR A 112 -4.44 14.99 11.82
CA THR A 112 -2.99 14.82 11.57
C THR A 112 -2.10 15.01 12.80
N LYS A 113 -2.60 15.69 13.84
CA LYS A 113 -1.92 15.86 15.12
C LYS A 113 -2.29 14.75 16.12
N LYS A 114 -3.46 14.15 15.96
CA LYS A 114 -3.99 13.08 16.81
C LYS A 114 -3.46 11.71 16.39
N VAL A 115 -3.61 11.37 15.12
CA VAL A 115 -3.16 10.10 14.54
C VAL A 115 -1.67 10.21 14.23
N THR A 116 -0.85 9.71 15.15
CA THR A 116 0.63 9.83 15.11
C THR A 116 1.36 8.48 15.11
N MET A 117 0.62 7.37 15.09
CA MET A 117 1.10 5.99 14.92
C MET A 117 2.59 5.74 15.31
N PRO A 118 2.97 5.91 16.60
CA PRO A 118 4.36 6.05 17.04
C PRO A 118 5.24 4.82 16.74
N LYS A 119 4.61 3.65 16.57
CA LYS A 119 5.25 2.40 16.11
C LYS A 119 6.05 2.58 14.81
N TYR A 120 5.66 3.51 13.95
CA TYR A 120 6.28 3.72 12.64
C TYR A 120 7.24 4.91 12.60
N LYS A 121 7.46 5.59 13.72
CA LYS A 121 8.24 6.83 13.80
C LYS A 121 9.67 6.70 13.25
N ASP A 122 10.29 5.55 13.47
CA ASP A 122 11.66 5.28 13.00
C ASP A 122 11.72 4.77 11.53
N MET A 123 10.57 4.61 10.87
CA MET A 123 10.56 4.27 9.45
C MET A 123 11.02 5.45 8.61
N LYS A 124 11.79 5.15 7.56
CA LYS A 124 12.20 6.16 6.59
C LYS A 124 10.98 6.90 6.03
N LEU A 125 11.12 8.22 5.93
CA LEU A 125 10.11 9.17 5.43
C LEU A 125 8.83 9.27 6.26
N TYR A 126 8.81 8.73 7.47
CA TYR A 126 7.69 8.92 8.39
C TYR A 126 7.38 10.41 8.59
N ASP A 127 8.37 11.22 8.98
CA ASP A 127 8.19 12.66 9.26
C ASP A 127 7.75 13.47 8.02
N VAL A 128 7.95 12.92 6.82
CA VAL A 128 7.62 13.58 5.55
C VAL A 128 6.24 13.18 5.05
N LEU A 129 5.86 11.91 5.21
CA LEU A 129 4.71 11.32 4.52
C LEU A 129 3.57 10.95 5.46
N HIS A 130 3.83 10.62 6.72
CA HIS A 130 2.81 10.07 7.61
C HIS A 130 1.63 11.02 7.81
N SER A 131 1.90 12.27 8.21
CA SER A 131 0.85 13.28 8.40
C SER A 131 0.02 13.51 7.14
N ARG A 132 0.65 13.50 5.96
CA ARG A 132 -0.07 13.62 4.69
C ARG A 132 -0.94 12.39 4.44
N ASN A 133 -0.41 11.20 4.65
CA ASN A 133 -1.17 9.98 4.46
C ASN A 133 -2.39 9.92 5.38
N VAL A 134 -2.27 10.34 6.64
CA VAL A 134 -3.40 10.47 7.56
C VAL A 134 -4.47 11.40 7.01
N PHE A 135 -4.07 12.56 6.45
CA PHE A 135 -5.01 13.50 5.86
C PHE A 135 -5.76 12.90 4.66
N GLU A 136 -5.06 12.23 3.74
CA GLU A 136 -5.71 11.61 2.57
C GLU A 136 -6.61 10.44 2.97
N ALA A 137 -6.19 9.62 3.95
CA ALA A 137 -7.00 8.55 4.49
C ALA A 137 -8.28 9.08 5.16
N TYR A 138 -8.19 10.16 5.94
CA TYR A 138 -9.35 10.81 6.54
C TYR A 138 -10.34 11.29 5.46
N ARG A 139 -9.85 11.95 4.42
CA ARG A 139 -10.70 12.43 3.32
C ARG A 139 -11.44 11.32 2.58
N GLU A 140 -10.79 10.17 2.42
CA GLU A 140 -11.42 9.00 1.81
C GLU A 140 -12.44 8.37 2.76
N LEU A 141 -12.06 8.14 4.01
CA LEU A 141 -12.88 7.43 4.99
C LEU A 141 -14.08 8.24 5.49
N GLU A 142 -14.00 9.57 5.52
CA GLU A 142 -15.13 10.45 5.83
C GLU A 142 -16.28 10.31 4.80
N MET A 143 -15.97 9.87 3.58
CA MET A 143 -16.95 9.65 2.50
C MET A 143 -17.24 8.16 2.27
N TYR A 144 -16.73 7.27 3.13
CA TYR A 144 -16.80 5.83 2.92
C TYR A 144 -17.95 5.22 3.72
N ASP A 145 -18.93 4.66 3.01
CA ASP A 145 -20.01 3.88 3.60
C ASP A 145 -19.68 2.38 3.49
N GLU A 146 -19.42 1.72 4.63
CA GLU A 146 -19.09 0.28 4.67
C GLU A 146 -20.24 -0.63 4.22
N ASP A 147 -21.48 -0.12 4.23
CA ASP A 147 -22.70 -0.89 3.91
C ASP A 147 -23.04 -0.94 2.40
N GLU A 148 -22.28 -0.24 1.54
CA GLU A 148 -22.56 -0.15 0.09
C GLU A 148 -21.82 -1.18 -0.80
N GLU A 149 -21.09 -2.15 -0.23
CA GLU A 149 -20.33 -3.18 -1.01
C GLU A 149 -20.54 -4.64 -0.59
#